data_AF-A0A356U0A7-F1
#
_entry.id   AF-A0A356U0A7-F1
#
_cell.length_a   1.000
_cell.length_b   1.000
_cell.length_c   1.000
_cell.angle_alpha   90.00
_cell.angle_beta   90.00
_cell.angle_gamma   90.00
#
_symmetry.space_group_name_H-M   'P 1'
#
loop_
_entity.id
_entity.type
_entity.pdbx_description
1 polymer ?
#
loop_
_entity_poly.entity_id
_entity_poly.type
_entity_poly.pdbx_seq_one_letter_code
_entity_poly.pdbx_strand_id
1 'polypeptide(L)'
;MTWQTPSWWYKKPGLTSGLLAPAAAIWGLASRWRRFSSDGYEGQAHLLLVGNATAGGSGKTPTAMALASLMDDYDPCFLSKGHGGR
;
A
#
# COMPACT_ATOMS: atom_id res chain seq x y z
N MET A 1 -2.36 -21.12 1.31
CA MET A 1 -3.06 -20.25 0.34
C MET A 1 -2.07 -19.27 -0.25
N THR A 2 -1.66 -19.46 -1.50
CA THR A 2 -0.82 -18.49 -2.20
C THR A 2 -1.71 -17.36 -2.69
N TRP A 3 -1.62 -16.20 -2.03
CA TRP A 3 -2.32 -14.97 -2.45
C TRP A 3 -1.67 -14.43 -3.73
N GLN A 4 -1.85 -15.15 -4.84
CA GLN A 4 -1.39 -14.74 -6.15
C GLN A 4 -2.38 -13.75 -6.75
N THR A 5 -1.85 -12.71 -7.38
CA THR A 5 -2.65 -11.76 -8.15
C THR A 5 -3.31 -12.49 -9.32
N PRO A 6 -4.58 -12.19 -9.63
CA PRO A 6 -5.24 -12.77 -10.80
C PRO A 6 -4.47 -12.46 -12.10
N SER A 7 -4.34 -13.44 -12.99
CA SER A 7 -3.56 -13.32 -14.23
C SER A 7 -4.05 -12.21 -15.17
N TRP A 8 -5.33 -11.86 -15.11
CA TRP A 8 -5.90 -10.77 -15.91
C TRP A 8 -5.37 -9.38 -15.53
N TRP A 9 -4.77 -9.21 -14.35
CA TRP A 9 -4.24 -7.92 -13.89
C TRP A 9 -3.08 -7.42 -14.76
N TYR A 10 -2.35 -8.34 -15.39
CA TYR A 10 -1.20 -8.04 -16.24
C TYR A 10 -1.54 -7.94 -17.73
N LYS A 11 -2.82 -8.07 -18.10
CA LYS A 11 -3.27 -7.90 -19.50
C LYS A 11 -3.24 -6.42 -19.88
N LYS A 12 -3.05 -6.15 -21.18
CA LYS A 12 -3.14 -4.78 -21.70
C LYS A 12 -4.53 -4.18 -21.39
N PRO A 13 -4.61 -2.88 -21.02
CA PRO A 13 -5.88 -2.23 -20.76
C PRO A 13 -6.81 -2.32 -21.98
N GLY A 14 -8.06 -2.72 -21.75
CA GLY A 14 -9.09 -2.77 -22.78
C GLY A 14 -9.98 -1.52 -22.78
N LEU A 15 -10.93 -1.47 -23.70
CA LEU A 15 -11.93 -0.40 -23.78
C LEU A 15 -12.71 -0.24 -22.45
N THR A 16 -13.03 -1.35 -21.78
CA THR A 16 -13.69 -1.36 -20.48
C THR A 16 -12.84 -0.72 -19.37
N SER A 17 -11.51 -0.87 -19.42
CA SER A 17 -10.60 -0.17 -18.52
C SER A 17 -10.60 1.33 -18.78
N GLY A 18 -10.68 1.74 -20.04
CA GLY A 18 -10.78 3.14 -20.45
C GLY A 18 -12.06 3.83 -19.94
N LEU A 19 -13.18 3.12 -19.91
CA LEU A 19 -14.44 3.63 -19.35
C LEU A 19 -14.36 3.96 -17.85
N LEU A 20 -13.42 3.33 -17.12
CA LEU A 20 -13.17 3.63 -15.71
C LEU A 20 -12.18 4.80 -15.50
N ALA A 21 -11.59 5.35 -16.57
CA ALA A 21 -10.62 6.44 -16.46
C ALA A 21 -11.17 7.70 -15.76
N PRO A 22 -12.43 8.14 -16.00
CA PRO A 22 -13.00 9.28 -15.27
C PRO A 22 -13.11 9.01 -13.76
N ALA A 23 -13.56 7.80 -13.40
CA ALA A 23 -13.65 7.40 -11.99
C ALA A 23 -12.25 7.32 -11.33
N ALA A 24 -11.25 6.80 -12.05
CA ALA A 24 -9.87 6.79 -11.59
C ALA A 24 -9.29 8.20 -11.39
N ALA A 25 -9.63 9.16 -12.28
CA ALA A 25 -9.21 10.55 -12.15
C ALA A 25 -9.83 11.22 -10.92
N ILE A 26 -11.13 11.01 -10.67
CA ILE A 26 -11.82 11.52 -9.48
C ILE A 26 -11.18 10.93 -8.21
N TRP A 27 -10.96 9.62 -8.18
CA TRP A 27 -10.30 8.96 -7.05
C TRP A 27 -8.88 9.49 -6.81
N GLY A 28 -8.10 9.68 -7.88
CA GLY A 28 -6.76 10.24 -7.81
C GLY A 28 -6.74 11.67 -7.25
N LEU A 29 -7.68 12.50 -7.69
CA LEU A 29 -7.82 13.87 -7.19
C LEU A 29 -8.23 13.89 -5.70
N ALA A 30 -9.22 13.08 -5.32
CA ALA A 30 -9.66 12.95 -3.93
C ALA A 30 -8.54 12.44 -3.01
N SER A 31 -7.78 11.44 -3.47
CA SER A 31 -6.62 10.90 -2.73
C SER A 31 -5.53 11.95 -2.55
N ARG A 32 -5.26 12.73 -3.59
CA ARG A 32 -4.28 13.82 -3.55
C ARG A 32 -4.72 14.93 -2.59
N TRP A 33 -5.98 15.33 -2.66
CA TRP A 33 -6.54 16.32 -1.75
C TRP A 33 -6.47 15.86 -0.29
N ARG A 34 -6.90 14.62 -0.02
CA ARG A 34 -6.78 14.02 1.33
C ARG A 34 -5.34 14.08 1.84
N ARG A 35 -4.35 13.73 1.01
CA ARG A 35 -2.94 13.76 1.41
C ARG A 35 -2.46 15.17 1.78
N PHE A 36 -2.88 16.19 1.03
CA PHE A 36 -2.50 17.58 1.31
C PHE A 36 -3.25 18.19 2.49
N SER A 37 -4.46 17.72 2.77
CA SER A 37 -5.29 18.18 3.89
C SER A 37 -5.11 17.36 5.17
N SER A 38 -4.26 16.32 5.16
CA SER A 38 -3.97 15.55 6.37
C SER A 38 -2.80 16.18 7.11
N ASP A 39 -2.94 16.33 8.42
CA ASP A 39 -1.81 16.72 9.26
C ASP A 39 -0.74 15.62 9.25
N GLY A 40 0.52 16.04 9.31
CA GLY A 40 1.65 15.14 9.39
C GLY A 40 1.63 14.35 10.71
N TYR A 41 2.37 13.23 10.74
CA TYR A 41 2.61 12.53 11.98
C TYR A 41 3.62 13.33 12.84
N GLU A 42 3.20 13.75 14.04
CA GLU A 42 4.02 14.48 15.02
C GLU A 42 4.40 13.65 16.25
N GLY A 43 4.37 12.31 16.14
CA GLY A 43 4.73 11.45 17.27
C GLY A 43 6.24 11.38 17.50
N GLN A 44 6.62 10.99 18.73
CA GLN A 44 8.02 10.90 19.17
C GLN A 44 8.76 9.67 18.62
N ALA A 45 8.03 8.65 18.17
CA ALA A 45 8.62 7.41 17.64
C ALA A 45 8.99 7.53 16.16
N HIS A 46 10.13 6.95 15.77
CA HIS A 46 10.50 6.81 14.36
C HIS A 46 9.56 5.84 13.65
N LEU A 47 8.89 6.31 12.59
CA LEU A 47 7.93 5.51 11.83
C LEU A 47 8.46 5.24 10.42
N LEU A 48 8.59 3.95 10.09
CA LEU A 48 8.89 3.51 8.73
C LEU A 48 7.65 2.89 8.09
N LEU A 49 7.11 3.56 7.07
CA LEU A 49 5.92 3.09 6.35
C LEU A 49 6.31 2.21 5.17
N VAL A 50 5.99 0.91 5.26
CA VAL A 50 6.19 -0.06 4.16
C VAL A 50 4.89 -0.24 3.39
N GLY A 51 4.81 0.38 2.21
CA GLY A 51 3.62 0.40 1.36
C GLY A 51 3.91 -0.01 -0.09
N ASN A 52 2.90 0.08 -0.94
CA ASN A 52 3.03 -0.09 -2.39
C ASN A 52 2.07 0.85 -3.13
N ALA A 53 2.42 1.23 -4.36
CA ALA A 53 1.59 2.09 -5.22
C ALA A 53 0.36 1.37 -5.81
N THR A 54 0.42 0.04 -5.95
CA THR A 54 -0.64 -0.77 -6.54
C THR A 54 -1.30 -1.70 -5.52
N ALA A 55 -2.56 -2.05 -5.77
CA ALA A 55 -3.21 -3.14 -5.04
C ALA A 55 -2.61 -4.48 -5.47
N GLY A 56 -2.63 -5.47 -4.56
CA GLY A 56 -2.10 -6.82 -4.81
C GLY A 56 -0.85 -7.19 -3.99
N GLY A 57 -0.35 -8.39 -4.26
CA GLY A 57 0.84 -8.98 -3.64
C GLY A 57 2.12 -8.39 -4.20
N SER A 58 2.63 -7.33 -3.57
CA SER A 58 3.82 -6.59 -4.03
C SER A 58 4.97 -6.66 -3.03
N GLY A 59 5.05 -7.74 -2.25
CA GLY A 59 6.19 -7.99 -1.36
C GLY A 59 6.28 -7.14 -0.10
N LYS A 60 5.28 -6.28 0.21
CA LYS A 60 5.29 -5.41 1.40
C LYS A 60 5.68 -6.14 2.70
N THR A 61 5.12 -7.32 2.94
CA THR A 61 5.39 -8.13 4.14
C THR A 61 6.83 -8.67 4.16
N PRO A 62 7.32 -9.37 3.12
CA PRO A 62 8.75 -9.71 3.03
C PRO A 62 9.69 -8.51 3.19
N THR A 63 9.36 -7.37 2.57
CA THR A 63 10.17 -6.15 2.69
C THR A 63 10.19 -5.63 4.13
N ALA A 64 9.04 -5.60 4.81
CA ALA A 64 8.97 -5.17 6.21
C ALA A 64 9.78 -6.09 7.13
N MET A 65 9.72 -7.41 6.90
CA MET A 65 10.54 -8.38 7.65
C MET A 65 12.04 -8.17 7.40
N ALA A 66 12.44 -7.99 6.15
CA ALA A 66 13.85 -7.73 5.81
C ALA A 66 14.36 -6.42 6.44
N LEU A 67 13.54 -5.38 6.46
CA LEU A 67 13.88 -4.11 7.11
C LEU A 67 14.03 -4.27 8.62
N ALA A 68 13.13 -5.01 9.28
CA ALA A 68 13.25 -5.29 10.70
C ALA A 68 14.54 -6.05 11.02
N SER A 69 14.90 -7.05 10.21
CA SER A 69 16.17 -7.79 10.39
C SER A 69 17.42 -6.90 10.22
N LEU A 70 17.35 -5.84 9.41
CA LEU A 70 18.45 -4.87 9.26
C LEU A 70 18.52 -3.86 10.41
N MET A 71 17.46 -3.73 11.20
CA MET A 71 17.31 -2.73 12.27
C MET A 71 17.06 -3.42 13.62
N ASP A 72 17.53 -4.66 13.79
CA ASP A 72 17.26 -5.48 14.97
C ASP A 72 17.75 -4.82 16.28
N ASP A 73 18.86 -4.09 16.20
CA ASP A 73 19.42 -3.31 17.31
C ASP A 73 18.50 -2.18 17.82
N TYR A 74 17.45 -1.84 17.08
CA TYR A 74 16.49 -0.78 17.41
C TYR A 74 15.14 -1.29 17.95
N ASP A 75 15.00 -2.59 18.23
CA ASP A 75 13.77 -3.24 18.72
C ASP A 75 12.51 -2.88 17.88
N PRO A 76 12.50 -3.22 16.58
CA PRO A 76 11.46 -2.78 15.66
C PRO A 76 10.11 -3.44 15.94
N CYS A 77 9.06 -2.63 16.07
CA CYS A 77 7.67 -3.10 16.19
C CYS A 77 6.89 -2.97 14.87
N PHE A 78 6.05 -3.96 14.56
CA PHE A 78 5.15 -3.92 13.40
C PHE A 78 3.77 -3.39 13.76
N LEU A 79 3.33 -2.35 13.04
CA LEU A 79 1.94 -1.89 13.06
C LEU A 79 1.22 -2.30 11.78
N SER A 80 0.15 -3.08 11.90
CA SER A 80 -0.65 -3.56 10.77
C SER A 80 -2.12 -3.20 10.95
N LYS A 81 -2.82 -2.96 9.82
CA LYS A 81 -4.25 -2.62 9.81
C LYS A 81 -5.17 -3.81 10.17
N GLY A 82 -4.68 -5.04 10.14
CA GLY A 82 -5.50 -6.24 10.44
C GLY A 82 -6.56 -6.55 9.38
N HIS A 83 -6.21 -6.46 8.09
CA HIS A 83 -7.15 -6.74 7.00
C HIS A 83 -7.60 -8.21 6.99
N GLY A 84 -8.92 -8.46 7.03
CA GLY A 84 -9.51 -9.80 7.10
C GLY A 84 -9.87 -10.28 8.50
N GLY A 85 -9.75 -9.43 9.52
CA GLY A 85 -9.96 -9.64 10.97
C GLY A 85 -10.95 -10.72 11.42
N ARG A 86 -10.53 -11.97 11.30
CA ARG A 86 -10.62 -12.95 12.38
C ARG A 86 -9.28 -12.97 13.10
#